data_AF-A0A0S8CPM1-F1
#
_entry.id   AF-A0A0S8CPM1-F1
#
_cell.length_a   1.000
_cell.length_b   1.000
_cell.length_c   1.000
_cell.angle_alpha   90.00
_cell.angle_beta   90.00
_cell.angle_gamma   90.00
#
_symmetry.space_group_name_H-M   'P 1'
#
loop_
_entity.id
_entity.type
_entity.pdbx_description
1 polymer ?
#
loop_
_entity_poly.entity_id
_entity_poly.type
_entity_poly.pdbx_seq_one_letter_code
_entity_poly.pdbx_strand_id
1 'polypeptide(L)'
;MAKPRLQRKHLISPDDGILKIIGAHEKRCAYAILEASVKELQGPDAEKAVEKILDLLQYDDHMRLFLIEKLNLDPGMMDFFFGRPLTTTIRVFGLCVKQEGGTFLLAPLESHRP
;
A
#
# COMPACT_ATOMS: atom_id res chain seq x y z
N MET A 1 2.98 -25.18 -20.65
CA MET A 1 2.72 -25.12 -19.20
C MET A 1 3.48 -23.93 -18.62
N ALA A 2 2.88 -23.12 -17.76
CA ALA A 2 3.56 -21.99 -17.14
C ALA A 2 4.63 -22.50 -16.15
N LYS A 3 5.85 -21.95 -16.22
CA LYS A 3 6.93 -22.30 -15.29
C LYS A 3 6.59 -21.74 -13.89
N PRO A 4 6.71 -22.54 -12.81
CA PRO A 4 6.45 -22.05 -11.46
C PRO A 4 7.39 -20.87 -11.14
N ARG A 5 6.81 -19.82 -10.54
CA ARG A 5 7.53 -18.61 -10.13
C ARG A 5 7.87 -18.70 -8.65
N LEU A 6 9.03 -18.14 -8.27
CA LEU A 6 9.39 -17.96 -6.87
C LEU A 6 8.38 -16.98 -6.22
N GLN A 7 7.96 -17.28 -5.00
CA GLN A 7 7.03 -16.48 -4.20
C GLN A 7 7.69 -16.21 -2.85
N ARG A 8 7.31 -15.13 -2.15
CA ARG A 8 7.87 -14.79 -0.82
C ARG A 8 7.77 -15.94 0.18
N LYS A 9 6.66 -16.70 0.14
CA LYS A 9 6.44 -17.88 0.98
C LYS A 9 7.45 -19.02 0.77
N HIS A 10 8.19 -19.01 -0.33
CA HIS A 10 9.27 -19.97 -0.58
C HIS A 10 10.61 -19.50 0.03
N LEU A 11 10.70 -18.25 0.47
CA LEU A 11 11.90 -17.62 1.02
C LEU A 11 11.81 -17.34 2.54
N ILE A 12 10.63 -17.55 3.13
CA ILE A 12 10.34 -17.30 4.53
C ILE A 12 9.97 -18.64 5.17
N SER A 13 10.40 -18.86 6.42
CA SER A 13 10.05 -20.07 7.16
C SER A 13 8.52 -20.23 7.25
N PRO A 14 7.96 -21.42 6.98
CA PRO A 14 6.51 -21.65 7.08
C PRO A 14 5.93 -21.35 8.47
N ASP A 15 6.73 -21.47 9.52
CA ASP A 15 6.33 -21.23 10.91
C ASP A 15 6.40 -19.74 11.30
N ASP A 16 6.92 -18.88 10.42
CA ASP A 16 7.03 -17.44 10.68
C ASP A 16 5.65 -16.77 10.57
N GLY A 17 5.24 -16.10 11.64
CA GLY A 17 3.99 -15.34 11.71
C GLY A 17 3.88 -14.23 10.66
N ILE A 18 5.00 -13.74 10.12
CA ILE A 18 5.01 -12.69 9.10
C ILE A 18 4.25 -13.09 7.84
N LEU A 19 4.20 -14.39 7.49
CA LEU A 19 3.46 -14.87 6.31
C LEU A 19 1.97 -14.58 6.41
N LYS A 20 1.39 -14.67 7.61
CA LYS A 20 -0.03 -14.35 7.85
C LYS A 20 -0.27 -12.84 7.69
N ILE A 21 0.67 -12.02 8.15
CA ILE A 21 0.62 -10.56 8.04
C ILE A 21 0.71 -10.14 6.57
N ILE A 22 1.65 -10.71 5.81
CA ILE A 22 1.77 -10.49 4.36
C ILE A 22 0.45 -10.83 3.66
N GLY A 23 -0.13 -12.01 3.95
CA GLY A 23 -1.39 -12.41 3.32
C GLY A 23 -2.58 -11.50 3.69
N ALA A 24 -2.61 -10.96 4.92
CA ALA A 24 -3.63 -10.00 5.33
C ALA A 24 -3.44 -8.64 4.63
N HIS A 25 -2.20 -8.16 4.54
CA HIS A 25 -1.84 -6.94 3.82
C HIS A 25 -2.18 -7.05 2.34
N GLU A 26 -1.80 -8.15 1.66
CA GLU A 26 -2.09 -8.33 0.24
C GLU A 26 -3.58 -8.32 -0.09
N LYS A 27 -4.42 -8.85 0.79
CA LYS A 27 -5.88 -8.82 0.60
C LYS A 27 -6.46 -7.41 0.69
N ARG A 28 -5.95 -6.59 1.60
CA ARG A 28 -6.46 -5.23 1.85
C ARG A 28 -5.83 -4.20 0.92
N CYS A 29 -4.53 -4.29 0.69
CA CYS A 29 -3.71 -3.38 -0.12
C CYS A 29 -3.46 -3.91 -1.54
N ALA A 30 -4.32 -4.79 -2.04
CA ALA A 30 -4.18 -5.31 -3.40
C ALA A 30 -4.17 -4.16 -4.40
N TYR A 31 -3.19 -4.15 -5.30
CA TYR A 31 -3.04 -3.08 -6.28
C TYR A 31 -4.27 -2.93 -7.18
N ALA A 32 -4.98 -4.03 -7.46
CA ALA A 32 -6.24 -4.00 -8.20
C ALA A 32 -7.35 -3.21 -7.49
N ILE A 33 -7.39 -3.21 -6.15
CA ILE A 33 -8.36 -2.43 -5.36
C ILE A 33 -8.02 -0.94 -5.47
N LEU A 34 -6.74 -0.59 -5.36
CA LEU A 34 -6.28 0.79 -5.56
C LEU A 34 -6.60 1.29 -6.97
N GLU A 35 -6.26 0.50 -8.01
CA GLU A 35 -6.55 0.84 -9.40
C GLU A 35 -8.05 1.05 -9.65
N ALA A 36 -8.90 0.16 -9.12
CA ALA A 36 -10.34 0.29 -9.23
C ALA A 36 -10.84 1.58 -8.55
N SER A 37 -10.35 1.86 -7.34
CA SER A 37 -10.73 3.06 -6.59
C SER A 37 -10.29 4.34 -7.30
N VAL A 38 -9.12 4.35 -7.94
CA VAL A 38 -8.67 5.48 -8.77
C VAL A 38 -9.58 5.69 -9.98
N LYS A 39 -10.04 4.62 -10.65
CA LYS A 39 -10.98 4.74 -11.79
C LYS A 39 -12.32 5.34 -11.37
N GLU A 40 -12.79 5.05 -10.15
CA GLU A 40 -14.03 5.59 -9.60
C GLU A 40 -13.99 7.11 -9.38
N LEU A 41 -12.80 7.74 -9.33
CA LEU A 41 -12.67 9.21 -9.23
C LEU A 41 -13.32 9.97 -10.40
N GLN A 42 -13.49 9.33 -11.56
CA GLN A 42 -14.15 9.91 -12.73
C GLN A 42 -15.67 9.73 -12.73
N GLY A 43 -16.21 9.06 -11.70
CA GLY A 43 -17.62 8.70 -11.59
C GLY A 43 -18.43 9.60 -10.66
N PRO A 44 -19.73 9.31 -10.49
CA PRO A 44 -20.63 10.07 -9.62
C PRO A 44 -20.29 9.94 -8.12
N ASP A 45 -19.55 8.90 -7.72
CA ASP A 45 -19.15 8.63 -6.33
C ASP A 45 -17.68 9.04 -6.04
N ALA A 46 -17.17 10.08 -6.71
CA ALA A 46 -15.77 10.50 -6.59
C ALA A 46 -15.31 10.75 -5.15
N GLU A 47 -16.16 11.32 -4.29
CA GLU A 47 -15.84 11.54 -2.87
C GLU A 47 -15.57 10.23 -2.12
N LYS A 48 -16.45 9.23 -2.29
CA LYS A 48 -16.25 7.89 -1.69
C LYS A 48 -15.00 7.21 -2.24
N ALA A 49 -14.69 7.44 -3.51
CA ALA A 49 -13.47 6.92 -4.11
C ALA A 49 -12.22 7.54 -3.46
N VAL A 50 -12.22 8.84 -3.17
CA VAL A 50 -11.15 9.50 -2.39
C VAL A 50 -11.01 8.88 -1.01
N GLU A 51 -12.10 8.67 -0.27
CA GLU A 51 -12.09 8.04 1.06
C GLU A 51 -11.46 6.64 1.00
N LYS A 52 -11.90 5.79 0.07
CA LYS A 52 -11.32 4.45 -0.12
C LYS A 52 -9.82 4.51 -0.40
N ILE A 53 -9.38 5.43 -1.27
CA ILE A 53 -7.97 5.59 -1.59
C ILE A 53 -7.17 6.00 -0.34
N LEU A 54 -7.66 6.98 0.42
CA LEU A 54 -7.01 7.43 1.65
C LEU A 54 -6.93 6.32 2.69
N ASP A 55 -8.00 5.53 2.86
CA ASP A 55 -8.03 4.39 3.78
C ASP A 55 -7.01 3.31 3.42
N LEU A 56 -6.84 3.02 2.12
CA LEU A 56 -5.84 2.07 1.64
C LEU A 56 -4.42 2.57 1.93
N LEU A 57 -4.15 3.84 1.61
CA LEU A 57 -2.85 4.46 1.81
C LEU A 57 -2.47 4.53 3.29
N GLN A 58 -3.38 4.99 4.14
CA GLN A 58 -3.16 5.09 5.59
C GLN A 58 -2.98 3.71 6.21
N TYR A 59 -3.75 2.71 5.77
CA TYR A 59 -3.58 1.36 6.28
C TYR A 59 -2.21 0.76 5.91
N ASP A 60 -1.77 0.91 4.65
CA ASP A 60 -0.44 0.45 4.22
C ASP A 60 0.67 1.13 5.03
N ASP A 61 0.59 2.45 5.21
CA ASP A 61 1.57 3.24 5.96
C ASP A 61 1.62 2.89 7.45
N HIS A 62 0.47 2.95 8.13
CA HIS A 62 0.39 2.64 9.57
C HIS A 62 0.77 1.20 9.88
N MET A 63 0.43 0.24 9.01
CA MET A 63 0.81 -1.15 9.19
C MET A 63 2.33 -1.30 9.13
N ARG A 64 3.00 -0.68 8.14
CA ARG A 64 4.47 -0.70 8.03
C ARG A 64 5.14 -0.08 9.25
N LEU A 65 4.69 1.09 9.68
CA LEU A 65 5.20 1.76 10.87
C LEU A 65 5.00 0.90 12.12
N PHE A 66 3.82 0.32 12.30
CA PHE A 66 3.52 -0.57 13.41
C PHE A 66 4.47 -1.78 13.48
N LEU A 67 4.76 -2.42 12.34
CA LEU A 67 5.65 -3.58 12.32
C LEU A 67 7.10 -3.22 12.64
N ILE A 68 7.56 -2.05 12.20
CA ILE A 68 8.89 -1.54 12.55
C ILE A 68 8.94 -1.24 14.05
N GLU A 69 8.00 -0.44 14.56
CA GLU A 69 8.06 0.08 15.92
C GLU A 69 7.72 -0.96 16.99
N LYS A 70 6.76 -1.86 16.73
CA LYS A 70 6.22 -2.78 17.74
C LYS A 70 6.77 -4.18 17.63
N LEU A 71 7.14 -4.61 16.43
CA LEU A 71 7.71 -5.95 16.20
C LEU A 71 9.22 -5.90 15.91
N ASN A 72 9.83 -4.70 15.95
CA ASN A 72 11.25 -4.48 15.74
C ASN A 72 11.75 -5.12 14.43
N LEU A 73 10.91 -5.11 13.39
CA LEU A 73 11.31 -5.56 12.07
C LEU A 73 12.24 -4.54 11.42
N ASP A 74 13.24 -5.03 10.69
CA ASP A 74 14.15 -4.18 9.93
C ASP A 74 13.36 -3.37 8.88
N PRO A 75 13.42 -2.02 8.92
CA PRO A 75 12.81 -1.16 7.90
C PRO A 75 13.25 -1.52 6.48
N GLY A 76 14.49 -1.99 6.29
CA GLY A 76 15.03 -2.42 5.01
C GLY A 76 14.32 -3.64 4.41
N MET A 77 13.59 -4.40 5.23
CA MET A 77 12.85 -5.58 4.80
C MET A 77 11.40 -5.31 4.40
N MET A 78 10.88 -4.10 4.63
CA MET A 78 9.46 -3.79 4.36
C MET A 78 9.10 -3.95 2.89
N ASP A 79 9.99 -3.54 1.98
CA ASP A 79 9.78 -3.70 0.54
C ASP A 79 9.80 -5.16 0.12
N PHE A 80 10.61 -6.01 0.78
CA PHE A 80 10.57 -7.44 0.54
C PHE A 80 9.21 -8.01 0.94
N PHE A 81 8.71 -7.69 2.14
CA PHE A 81 7.45 -8.24 2.65
C PHE A 81 6.22 -7.71 1.92
N PHE A 82 6.14 -6.40 1.69
CA PHE A 82 4.92 -5.70 1.29
C PHE A 82 5.03 -4.99 -0.05
N GLY A 83 6.18 -5.08 -0.73
CA GLY A 83 6.45 -4.30 -1.94
C GLY A 83 6.60 -2.81 -1.65
N ARG A 84 6.66 -2.01 -2.72
CA ARG A 84 6.73 -0.55 -2.62
C ARG A 84 5.50 0.00 -1.89
N PRO A 85 5.63 1.02 -1.03
CA PRO A 85 4.50 1.64 -0.35
C PRO A 85 3.45 2.16 -1.34
N LEU A 86 2.17 2.05 -1.00
CA LEU A 86 1.09 2.55 -1.85
C LEU A 86 1.20 4.05 -2.08
N THR A 87 1.66 4.80 -1.07
CA THR A 87 1.97 6.25 -1.14
C THR A 87 3.03 6.57 -2.21
N THR A 88 3.91 5.62 -2.53
CA THR A 88 4.88 5.74 -3.63
C THR A 88 4.25 5.36 -4.96
N THR A 89 3.56 4.22 -5.00
CA THR A 89 3.04 3.67 -6.27
C THR A 89 1.84 4.44 -6.82
N ILE A 90 1.08 5.16 -6.00
CA ILE A 90 -0.08 5.94 -6.45
C ILE A 90 0.29 7.04 -7.45
N ARG A 91 1.58 7.44 -7.48
CA ARG A 91 2.14 8.39 -8.45
C ARG A 91 1.99 7.97 -9.90
N VAL A 92 1.92 6.67 -10.17
CA VAL A 92 1.68 6.16 -11.54
C VAL A 92 0.31 6.52 -12.08
N PHE A 93 -0.64 6.89 -11.20
CA PHE A 93 -1.96 7.39 -11.56
C PHE A 93 -2.02 8.92 -11.67
N GLY A 94 -0.88 9.62 -11.62
CA GLY A 94 -0.84 11.08 -11.62
C GLY A 94 -1.32 11.71 -10.31
N LEU A 95 -1.29 10.95 -9.21
CA LEU A 95 -1.70 11.39 -7.87
C LEU A 95 -0.52 11.36 -6.90
N CYS A 96 -0.59 12.16 -5.84
CA CYS A 96 0.37 12.14 -4.74
C CYS A 96 -0.36 12.29 -3.41
N VAL A 97 0.36 11.95 -2.34
CA VAL A 97 -0.13 12.08 -0.98
C VAL A 97 0.69 13.15 -0.29
N LYS A 98 0.02 14.10 0.37
CA LYS A 98 0.62 15.04 1.31
C LYS A 98 0.22 14.62 2.72
N GLN A 99 1.15 14.69 3.65
CA GLN A 99 0.87 14.41 5.05
C GLN A 99 0.72 15.74 5.79
N GLU A 100 -0.44 15.95 6.40
CA GLU A 100 -0.75 17.16 7.17
C GLU A 100 -1.32 16.76 8.53
N GLY A 101 -0.64 17.10 9.63
CA GLY A 101 -1.15 16.84 10.98
C GLY A 101 -1.42 15.37 11.31
N GLY A 102 -0.73 14.43 10.65
CA GLY A 102 -0.98 12.99 10.80
C GLY A 102 -2.10 12.42 9.93
N THR A 103 -2.74 13.25 9.09
CA THR A 103 -3.70 12.80 8.07
C THR A 103 -3.08 12.83 6.69
N PHE A 104 -3.68 12.07 5.76
CA PHE A 104 -3.30 12.05 4.35
C PHE A 104 -4.26 12.92 3.55
N LEU A 105 -3.69 13.78 2.70
CA LEU A 105 -4.40 14.51 1.66
C LEU A 105 -4.01 13.96 0.30
N LEU A 106 -5.00 13.62 -0.52
CA LEU A 106 -4.80 13.20 -1.89
C LEU A 106 -4.76 14.43 -2.81
N ALA A 107 -3.75 14.54 -3.64
CA ALA A 107 -3.57 15.67 -4.55
C ALA A 107 -3.07 15.20 -5.93
N PRO A 108 -3.33 15.95 -7.01
CA PRO A 108 -2.67 15.71 -8.30
C PRO A 108 -1.13 15.80 -8.16
N LEU A 109 -0.41 14.99 -8.92
CA LEU A 109 1.05 14.91 -8.87
C LEU A 109 1.73 16.24 -9.26
N GLU A 110 1.09 17.04 -10.12
CA GLU A 110 1.55 18.37 -10.55
C GLU A 110 1.50 19.41 -9.41
N SER A 111 0.71 19.16 -8.36
CA SER A 111 0.55 20.03 -7.19
C SER A 111 1.66 19.87 -6.14
N HIS A 112 2.69 19.08 -6.44
CA HIS A 112 3.84 18.80 -5.58
C HIS A 112 5.12 19.41 -6.18
N ARG A 113 5.20 20.76 -6.16
CA ARG A 113 6.47 21.46 -6.36
C ARG A 113 7.23 21.43 -5.02
N PRO A 114 8.50 20.99 -4.98
CA PRO A 114 9.31 21.01 -3.76
C PRO A 114 9.52 22.44 -3.24
#